data_AF-A0A4Q5RQV2-F1
#
_entry.id   AF-A0A4Q5RQV2-F1
#
_cell.length_a   1.000
_cell.length_b   1.000
_cell.length_c   1.000
_cell.angle_alpha   90.00
_cell.angle_beta   90.00
_cell.angle_gamma   90.00
#
_symmetry.space_group_name_H-M   'P 1'
#
loop_
_entity.id
_entity.type
_entity.pdbx_description
1 polymer ?
#
loop_
_entity_poly.entity_id
_entity_poly.type
_entity_poly.pdbx_seq_one_letter_code
_entity_poly.pdbx_strand_id
1 'polypeptide(L)'
;LNEQKRLTANVWNWDPAWKVEYWLDNQYKGVLKNESGLDPLTVKLYKGPTLPAARSFAEPRPTNHLFVVSFGTDVKQVKVVATDRFGNKYESATNT
;
A
#
# COMPACT_ATOMS: atom_id res chain seq x y z
N LEU A 1 -17.52 6.75 -16.53
CA LEU A 1 -16.28 6.44 -15.78
C LEU A 1 -16.73 6.09 -14.37
N ASN A 2 -16.61 4.84 -13.95
CA ASN A 2 -17.01 4.47 -12.59
C ASN A 2 -16.01 5.12 -11.62
N GLU A 3 -16.50 5.94 -10.71
CA GLU A 3 -15.69 6.49 -9.62
C GLU A 3 -15.22 5.34 -8.72
N GLN A 4 -13.94 5.36 -8.36
CA GLN A 4 -13.33 4.35 -7.49
C GLN A 4 -12.48 5.04 -6.43
N LYS A 5 -12.55 4.53 -5.19
CA LYS A 5 -11.62 4.90 -4.12
C LYS A 5 -10.40 3.99 -4.21
N ARG A 6 -9.22 4.52 -3.85
CA ARG A 6 -7.95 3.78 -3.80
C ARG A 6 -7.39 3.85 -2.38
N LEU A 7 -6.98 2.71 -1.84
CA LEU A 7 -6.26 2.60 -0.58
C LEU A 7 -4.88 2.01 -0.82
N THR A 8 -3.88 2.54 -0.10
CA THR A 8 -2.52 2.02 -0.07
C THR A 8 -2.19 1.64 1.36
N ALA A 9 -1.89 0.36 1.60
CA ALA A 9 -1.33 -0.12 2.85
C ALA A 9 0.19 -0.22 2.72
N ASN A 10 0.89 0.45 3.64
CA ASN A 10 2.34 0.37 3.76
C ASN A 10 2.72 -0.61 4.88
N VAL A 11 3.36 -1.72 4.52
CA VAL A 11 3.78 -2.77 5.47
C VAL A 11 5.30 -2.79 5.60
N TRP A 12 5.86 -1.86 6.37
CA TRP A 12 7.29 -1.53 6.36
C TRP A 12 8.28 -2.71 6.50
N ASN A 13 7.97 -3.72 7.33
CA ASN A 13 8.84 -4.88 7.57
C ASN A 13 8.43 -6.13 6.76
N TRP A 14 7.68 -5.91 5.67
CA TRP A 14 7.16 -7.01 4.86
C TRP A 14 8.27 -7.86 4.23
N ASP A 15 8.05 -9.18 4.23
CA ASP A 15 8.84 -10.14 3.46
C ASP A 15 7.91 -11.05 2.63
N PRO A 16 8.42 -11.75 1.60
CA PRO A 16 7.59 -12.56 0.70
C PRO A 16 6.76 -13.67 1.36
N ALA A 17 7.09 -14.09 2.58
CA ALA A 17 6.32 -15.08 3.34
C ALA A 17 5.14 -14.45 4.11
N TRP A 18 5.03 -13.11 4.14
CA TRP A 18 3.92 -12.42 4.78
C TRP A 18 2.70 -12.39 3.88
N LYS A 19 1.53 -12.56 4.50
CA LYS A 19 0.23 -12.51 3.83
C LYS A 19 -0.50 -11.23 4.23
N VAL A 20 -0.81 -10.39 3.26
CA VAL A 20 -1.59 -9.17 3.48
C VAL A 20 -2.99 -9.37 2.93
N GLU A 21 -4.00 -9.26 3.77
CA GLU A 21 -5.41 -9.52 3.44
C GLU A 21 -6.24 -8.27 3.66
N TYR A 22 -7.38 -8.16 2.97
CA TYR A 22 -8.27 -7.02 3.15
C TYR A 22 -9.75 -7.39 3.16
N TRP A 23 -10.51 -6.52 3.83
CA TRP A 23 -11.95 -6.57 3.95
C TRP A 23 -12.53 -5.23 3.54
N LEU A 24 -13.67 -5.27 2.84
CA LEU A 24 -14.50 -4.12 2.53
C LEU A 24 -15.84 -4.34 3.21
N ASP A 25 -16.26 -3.41 4.08
CA ASP A 25 -17.50 -3.51 4.88
C ASP A 25 -17.65 -4.89 5.55
N ASN A 26 -16.59 -5.31 6.26
CA ASN A 26 -16.46 -6.61 6.93
C ASN A 26 -16.50 -7.85 6.02
N GLN A 27 -16.56 -7.71 4.70
CA GLN A 27 -16.48 -8.82 3.77
C GLN A 27 -15.04 -9.07 3.34
N TYR A 28 -14.56 -10.30 3.53
CA TYR A 28 -13.24 -10.71 3.06
C TYR A 28 -13.16 -10.61 1.53
N LYS A 29 -12.11 -9.98 1.00
CA LYS A 29 -11.92 -9.82 -0.44
C LYS A 29 -10.66 -10.49 -1.00
N GLY A 30 -9.81 -11.02 -0.13
CA GLY A 30 -8.64 -11.81 -0.53
C GLY A 30 -7.32 -11.24 -0.07
N VAL A 31 -6.25 -11.78 -0.67
CA VAL A 31 -4.86 -11.37 -0.43
C VAL A 31 -4.52 -10.22 -1.37
N LEU A 32 -3.98 -9.12 -0.81
CA LEU A 32 -3.41 -8.04 -1.58
C LEU A 32 -2.08 -8.49 -2.18
N LYS A 33 -1.93 -8.27 -3.48
CA LYS A 33 -0.62 -8.38 -4.12
C LYS A 33 0.19 -7.15 -3.78
N ASN A 34 1.45 -7.35 -3.42
CA ASN A 34 2.37 -6.23 -3.34
C ASN A 34 2.58 -5.68 -4.76
N GLU A 35 2.43 -4.37 -4.92
CA GLU A 35 2.82 -3.72 -6.15
C GLU A 35 4.31 -3.40 -6.05
N SER A 36 5.14 -4.06 -6.86
CA SER A 36 6.50 -3.59 -7.14
C SER A 36 6.38 -2.38 -8.07
N GLY A 37 6.42 -1.18 -7.48
CA GLY A 37 6.23 0.08 -8.20
C GLY A 37 6.95 1.25 -7.53
N LEU A 38 7.21 2.31 -8.29
CA LEU A 38 7.71 3.57 -7.76
C LEU A 38 6.57 4.28 -7.03
N ASP A 39 6.79 4.66 -5.77
CA ASP A 39 5.85 5.47 -5.00
C ASP A 39 5.50 6.76 -5.78
N PRO A 40 4.22 7.00 -6.14
CA PRO A 40 3.78 8.18 -6.89
C PRO A 40 4.15 9.51 -6.22
N LEU A 41 4.20 9.55 -4.89
CA LEU A 41 4.62 10.73 -4.14
C LEU A 41 6.12 10.99 -4.33
N THR A 42 6.93 9.93 -4.37
CA THR A 42 8.37 10.06 -4.57
C THR A 42 8.73 10.42 -6.02
N VAL A 43 7.97 9.94 -7.01
CA VAL A 43 8.09 10.43 -8.40
C VAL A 43 7.81 11.93 -8.49
N LYS A 44 6.78 12.41 -7.79
CA LYS A 44 6.41 13.84 -7.80
C LYS A 44 7.46 14.73 -7.11
N LEU A 45 8.08 14.23 -6.04
CA LEU A 45 9.03 15.00 -5.24
C LEU A 45 10.47 14.97 -5.77
N TYR A 46 10.85 13.93 -6.51
CA TYR A 46 12.26 13.64 -6.79
C TYR A 46 12.59 13.36 -8.27
N LYS A 47 11.64 13.43 -9.20
CA LYS A 47 11.92 13.24 -10.64
C LYS A 47 12.06 14.59 -11.37
N GLY A 48 13.30 14.99 -11.67
CA GLY A 48 13.62 16.15 -12.50
C GLY A 48 15.12 16.48 -12.49
N PRO A 49 15.67 17.15 -13.51
CA PRO A 49 17.12 17.39 -13.66
C PRO A 49 17.74 18.23 -12.54
N THR A 50 16.91 18.84 -11.68
CA THR A 50 17.32 19.72 -10.58
C THR A 50 16.89 19.22 -9.20
N LEU A 51 16.34 18.00 -9.10
CA LEU A 51 15.84 17.45 -7.84
C LEU A 51 16.34 16.00 -7.57
N PRO A 52 16.60 15.67 -6.29
CA PRO A 52 16.66 16.59 -5.15
C PRO A 52 17.95 17.42 -5.14
N ALA A 53 17.80 18.74 -5.09
CA ALA A 53 18.87 19.66 -4.74
C ALA A 53 19.21 19.47 -3.25
N ALA A 54 20.20 18.61 -2.98
CA ALA A 54 21.13 18.64 -1.84
C ALA A 54 21.47 17.26 -1.24
N ARG A 55 20.79 16.14 -1.59
CA ARG A 55 21.17 14.81 -1.06
C ARG A 55 20.90 13.68 -2.06
N SER A 56 21.94 13.22 -2.75
CA SER A 56 21.92 12.11 -3.72
C SER A 56 21.59 10.72 -3.13
N PHE A 57 21.42 10.59 -1.81
CA PHE A 57 21.01 9.35 -1.15
C PHE A 57 19.48 9.20 -1.00
N ALA A 58 18.71 10.26 -1.29
CA ALA A 58 17.25 10.30 -1.18
C ALA A 58 16.54 9.97 -2.51
N GLU A 59 17.10 9.05 -3.30
CA GLU A 59 16.38 8.53 -4.46
C GLU A 59 15.32 7.51 -4.02
N PRO A 60 14.08 7.56 -4.57
CA PRO A 60 13.10 6.49 -4.41
C PRO A 60 13.73 5.16 -4.80
N ARG A 61 13.98 4.30 -3.82
CA ARG A 61 14.25 2.90 -4.11
C ARG A 61 12.91 2.20 -4.32
N PRO A 62 12.79 1.29 -5.30
CA PRO A 62 11.59 0.47 -5.45
C PRO A 62 11.29 -0.20 -4.11
N THR A 63 10.08 0.03 -3.58
CA THR A 63 9.61 -0.64 -2.38
C THR A 63 8.60 -1.70 -2.80
N ASN A 64 8.80 -2.92 -2.30
CA ASN A 64 7.89 -4.04 -2.57
C ASN A 64 6.89 -4.26 -1.43
N HIS A 65 6.73 -3.27 -0.54
CA HIS A 65 5.91 -3.33 0.66
C HIS A 65 4.65 -2.45 0.59
N LEU A 66 4.30 -2.00 -0.61
CA LEU A 66 3.07 -1.25 -0.86
C LEU A 66 2.00 -2.21 -1.42
N PHE A 67 0.83 -2.17 -0.79
CA PHE A 67 -0.32 -2.98 -1.15
C PHE A 67 -1.46 -2.05 -1.52
N VAL A 68 -1.87 -2.11 -2.78
CA VAL A 68 -2.85 -1.19 -3.33
C VAL A 68 -4.13 -1.93 -3.63
N VAL A 69 -5.26 -1.29 -3.33
CA VAL A 69 -6.57 -1.76 -3.75
C VAL A 69 -7.46 -0.61 -4.19
N SER A 70 -8.20 -0.85 -5.27
CA SER A 70 -9.30 0.01 -5.71
C SER A 70 -10.64 -0.66 -5.42
N PHE A 71 -11.62 0.13 -4.98
CA PHE A 71 -12.95 -0.34 -4.62
C PHE A 71 -14.02 0.72 -4.91
N GLY A 72 -15.29 0.32 -4.87
CA GLY A 72 -16.43 1.21 -5.12
C GLY A 72 -16.52 2.34 -4.10
N THR A 73 -17.12 3.47 -4.51
CA THR A 73 -17.32 4.63 -3.63
C THR A 73 -18.33 4.39 -2.51
N ASP A 74 -19.12 3.32 -2.64
CA ASP A 74 -20.13 2.85 -1.69
C ASP A 74 -19.54 2.15 -0.45
N VAL A 75 -18.28 1.71 -0.53
CA VAL A 75 -17.58 1.14 0.63
C VAL A 75 -17.42 2.21 1.71
N LYS A 76 -17.70 1.81 2.95
CA LYS A 76 -17.64 2.69 4.14
C LYS A 76 -16.47 2.36 5.03
N GLN A 77 -16.03 1.11 5.05
CA GLN A 77 -14.92 0.65 5.87
C GLN A 77 -13.99 -0.26 5.08
N VAL A 78 -12.70 -0.01 5.23
CA VAL A 78 -11.65 -0.90 4.75
C VAL A 78 -10.80 -1.34 5.91
N LYS A 79 -10.58 -2.65 6.01
CA LYS A 79 -9.66 -3.25 6.98
C LYS A 79 -8.57 -4.00 6.23
N VAL A 80 -7.34 -3.87 6.69
CA VAL A 80 -6.18 -4.62 6.21
C VAL A 80 -5.58 -5.39 7.38
N VAL A 81 -5.22 -6.66 7.13
CA VAL A 81 -4.53 -7.52 8.10
C VAL A 81 -3.27 -8.05 7.45
N ALA A 82 -2.11 -7.70 7.99
CA ALA A 82 -0.83 -8.31 7.64
C ALA A 82 -0.53 -9.46 8.62
N THR A 83 -0.22 -10.62 8.09
CA THR A 83 0.25 -11.79 8.86
C THR A 83 1.70 -12.04 8.53
N ASP A 84 2.57 -12.07 9.54
CA ASP A 84 3.99 -12.38 9.34
C ASP A 84 4.25 -13.88 9.17
N ARG A 85 5.50 -14.24 8.88
CA ARG A 85 5.94 -15.64 8.71
C ARG A 85 5.81 -16.51 9.96
N PHE A 86 5.67 -15.89 11.14
CA PHE A 86 5.52 -16.55 12.43
C PHE A 86 4.05 -16.64 12.87
N GLY A 87 3.12 -16.08 12.08
CA GLY A 87 1.69 -16.06 12.36
C GLY A 87 1.21 -14.85 13.18
N ASN A 88 2.06 -13.88 13.48
CA ASN A 88 1.65 -12.65 14.14
C ASN A 88 0.79 -11.80 13.20
N LYS A 89 -0.29 -11.24 13.72
CA LYS A 89 -1.26 -10.45 12.95
C LYS A 89 -1.20 -8.98 13.36
N TYR A 90 -1.17 -8.11 12.35
CA TYR A 90 -1.21 -6.67 12.49
C TYR A 90 -2.38 -6.15 11.68
N GLU A 91 -3.29 -5.42 12.31
CA GLU A 91 -4.50 -4.95 11.66
C GLU A 91 -4.64 -3.43 11.72
N SER A 92 -5.22 -2.88 10.66
CA SER A 92 -5.60 -1.47 10.60
C SER A 92 -6.92 -1.34 9.85
N ALA A 93 -7.82 -0.52 10.37
CA ALA A 93 -9.10 -0.23 9.75
C ALA A 93 -9.28 1.28 9.61
N THR A 94 -9.89 1.69 8.50
CA THR A 94 -10.23 3.09 8.25
C THR A 94 -11.62 3.19 7.66
N ASN A 95 -12.32 4.28 8.00
CA ASN A 95 -13.61 4.60 7.40
C ASN A 95 -13.36 5.56 6.22
N THR A 96 -14.04 5.31 5.10
CA THR A 96 -13.78 5.94 3.80
C THR A 96 -14.86 6.90 3.37
#